data_AF-A0A8T4F6M6-F1
#
_entry.id   AF-A0A8T4F6M6-F1
#
_cell.length_a   1.000
_cell.length_b   1.000
_cell.length_c   1.000
_cell.angle_alpha   90.00
_cell.angle_beta   90.00
_cell.angle_gamma   90.00
#
_symmetry.space_group_name_H-M   'P 1'
#
loop_
_entity.id
_entity.type
_entity.pdbx_description
1 polymer ?
#
loop_
_entity_poly.entity_id
_entity_poly.type
_entity_poly.pdbx_seq_one_letter_code
_entity_poly.pdbx_strand_id
1 'polypeptide(L)'
;MSSRCCSCAAEGRTFWGWTEEEWVHLLGRDQGEFHRNAPAWAGDEVRPYLAAHAYLLGSFTGFDRLGSFQRLTLARQIFGRDRLNREIAQVRAVLDEWGYRLGRDDDTLLPMVACRLFLLNRSPHVDELTTELFDRVRRDRLLPGTQMNVLHALQRAVSALGFCDPPRQGTGCHSARATGGAPEWERWVDRWPATSPLTPRTRSGVRSNLLKVGRWLQAGHPDAADPAG
;
A
#
# COMPACT_ATOMS: atom_id res chain seq x y z
N MET A 1 35.65 1.67 19.45
CA MET A 1 35.01 2.47 20.51
C MET A 1 33.54 2.06 20.57
N SER A 2 33.19 1.18 21.50
CA SER A 2 31.84 0.60 21.61
C SER A 2 30.95 1.50 22.46
N SER A 3 29.98 2.15 21.81
CA SER A 3 28.91 2.88 22.50
C SER A 3 27.99 1.88 23.21
N ARG A 4 28.17 1.71 24.52
CA ARG A 4 27.28 0.91 25.37
C ARG A 4 26.11 1.77 25.83
N CYS A 5 24.92 1.44 25.35
CA CYS A 5 23.66 2.03 25.77
C CYS A 5 23.24 1.41 27.12
N CYS A 6 22.85 2.21 28.13
CA CYS A 6 22.62 1.74 29.51
C CYS A 6 21.55 0.64 29.65
N SER A 7 20.62 0.51 28.70
CA SER A 7 19.66 -0.62 28.68
C SER A 7 20.36 -1.98 28.44
N CYS A 8 21.45 -2.02 27.67
CA CYS A 8 22.24 -3.26 27.48
C CYS A 8 23.00 -3.69 28.74
N ALA A 9 23.22 -2.79 29.71
CA ALA A 9 23.95 -3.09 30.94
C ALA A 9 23.07 -3.75 32.02
N ALA A 10 21.75 -3.55 31.98
CA ALA A 10 20.84 -4.07 32.98
C ALA A 10 20.48 -5.56 32.75
N GLU A 11 20.50 -6.04 31.50
CA GLU A 11 20.06 -7.40 31.15
C GLU A 11 21.16 -8.31 30.58
N GLY A 12 22.39 -7.80 30.40
CA GLY A 12 23.50 -8.59 29.86
C GLY A 12 23.32 -9.08 28.41
N ARG A 13 22.28 -8.61 27.70
CA ARG A 13 22.00 -8.97 26.32
C ARG A 13 22.46 -7.86 25.38
N THR A 14 23.28 -8.24 24.41
CA THR A 14 23.65 -7.34 23.31
C THR A 14 22.44 -7.07 22.43
N PHE A 15 22.36 -5.87 21.83
CA PHE A 15 21.29 -5.44 20.91
C PHE A 15 20.96 -6.44 19.78
N TRP A 16 21.89 -7.32 19.45
CA TRP A 16 21.73 -8.44 18.51
C TRP A 16 20.69 -9.50 18.93
N GLY A 17 20.35 -9.59 20.22
CA GLY A 17 19.44 -10.60 20.77
C GLY A 17 18.04 -10.08 21.08
N TRP A 18 17.74 -8.84 20.69
CA TRP A 18 16.47 -8.20 21.01
C TRP A 18 15.34 -8.67 20.08
N THR A 19 14.21 -8.97 20.70
CA THR A 19 12.92 -9.28 20.11
C THR A 19 12.28 -8.04 19.47
N GLU A 20 11.29 -8.26 18.61
CA GLU A 20 10.53 -7.17 18.00
C GLU A 20 9.82 -6.30 19.04
N GLU A 21 9.36 -6.88 20.15
CA GLU A 21 8.66 -6.16 21.23
C GLU A 21 9.59 -5.20 21.98
N GLU A 22 10.82 -5.63 22.26
CA GLU A 22 11.85 -4.79 22.88
C GLU A 22 12.21 -3.60 21.98
N TRP A 23 12.30 -3.82 20.67
CA TRP A 23 12.51 -2.73 19.71
C TRP A 23 11.32 -1.78 19.61
N VAL A 24 10.08 -2.27 19.59
CA VAL A 24 8.88 -1.41 19.62
C VAL A 24 8.84 -0.60 20.92
N HIS A 25 9.17 -1.22 22.05
CA HIS A 25 9.20 -0.54 23.33
C HIS A 25 10.23 0.59 23.34
N LEU A 26 11.48 0.32 22.94
CA LEU A 26 12.53 1.35 22.89
C LEU A 26 12.18 2.49 21.94
N LEU A 27 11.77 2.17 20.71
CA LEU A 27 11.56 3.16 19.66
C LEU A 27 10.29 4.01 19.88
N GLY A 28 9.29 3.45 20.57
CA GLY A 28 8.01 4.10 20.81
C GLY A 28 7.23 4.43 19.53
N ARG A 29 5.97 4.82 19.68
CA ARG A 29 5.11 5.25 18.57
C ARG A 29 5.41 6.67 18.11
N ASP A 30 5.90 7.50 19.01
CA ASP A 30 6.26 8.90 18.74
C ASP A 30 7.54 9.31 19.50
N GLN A 31 7.94 10.56 19.30
CA GLN A 31 9.14 11.10 19.92
C GLN A 31 9.04 11.21 21.45
N GLY A 32 7.83 11.43 21.98
CA GLY A 32 7.60 11.51 23.43
C GLY A 32 7.65 10.14 24.10
N GLU A 33 7.16 9.09 23.45
CA GLU A 33 7.37 7.71 23.87
C GLU A 33 8.85 7.33 23.78
N PHE A 34 9.54 7.70 22.70
CA PHE A 34 10.98 7.48 22.58
C PHE A 34 11.77 8.12 23.73
N HIS A 35 11.53 9.39 24.06
CA HIS A 35 12.21 10.06 25.18
C HIS A 35 11.95 9.44 26.55
N ARG A 36 10.78 8.81 26.74
CA ARG A 36 10.47 8.11 27.99
C ARG A 36 11.20 6.77 28.11
N ASN A 37 11.41 6.09 26.98
CA ASN A 37 11.93 4.73 26.95
C ASN A 37 13.44 4.67 26.64
N ALA A 38 13.96 5.68 25.94
CA ALA A 38 15.36 5.79 25.58
C ALA A 38 16.18 6.42 26.73
N PRO A 39 17.49 6.12 26.81
CA PRO A 39 18.36 6.79 27.77
C PRO A 39 18.40 8.30 27.56
N ALA A 40 18.53 9.06 28.65
CA ALA A 40 18.49 10.53 28.64
C ALA A 40 19.53 11.23 27.75
N TRP A 41 20.57 10.52 27.29
CA TRP A 41 21.56 11.06 26.35
C TRP A 41 21.18 10.90 24.88
N ALA A 42 20.17 10.08 24.56
CA ALA A 42 19.75 9.84 23.19
C ALA A 42 18.87 11.01 22.71
N GLY A 43 19.43 11.84 21.85
CA GLY A 43 18.70 12.94 21.21
C GLY A 43 17.68 12.47 20.17
N ASP A 44 16.86 13.41 19.71
CA ASP A 44 15.77 13.16 18.76
C ASP A 44 16.27 12.50 17.46
N GLU A 45 17.46 12.90 17.03
CA GLU A 45 18.12 12.45 15.82
C GLU A 45 18.47 10.96 15.85
N VAL A 46 18.58 10.35 17.03
CA VAL A 46 19.06 8.97 17.20
C VAL A 46 17.98 7.94 16.87
N ARG A 47 16.70 8.26 17.11
CA ARG A 47 15.55 7.37 16.88
C ARG A 47 15.51 6.74 15.48
N PRO A 48 15.65 7.50 14.36
CA PRO A 48 15.68 6.90 13.03
C PRO A 48 16.88 5.99 12.79
N TYR A 49 18.06 6.30 13.35
CA TYR A 49 19.22 5.42 13.24
C TYR A 49 19.00 4.12 14.03
N LEU A 50 18.42 4.19 15.23
CA LEU A 50 18.09 2.97 15.99
C LEU A 50 17.08 2.10 15.27
N ALA A 51 16.08 2.68 14.60
CA ALA A 51 15.15 1.93 13.76
C ALA A 51 15.86 1.24 12.57
N ALA A 52 16.86 1.89 11.98
CA ALA A 52 17.69 1.27 10.92
C ALA A 52 18.52 0.09 11.47
N HIS A 53 19.07 0.22 12.67
CA HIS A 53 19.79 -0.87 13.32
C HIS A 53 18.84 -2.02 13.70
N ALA A 54 17.65 -1.73 14.25
CA ALA A 54 16.64 -2.75 14.54
C ALA A 54 16.30 -3.57 13.28
N TYR A 55 16.19 -2.88 12.14
CA TYR A 55 15.96 -3.50 10.85
C TYR A 55 17.13 -4.38 10.37
N LEU A 56 18.35 -3.85 10.41
CA LEU A 56 19.53 -4.52 9.88
C LEU A 56 19.97 -5.72 10.73
N LEU A 57 19.84 -5.59 12.05
CA LEU A 57 20.41 -6.51 13.02
C LEU A 57 19.40 -7.51 13.59
N GLY A 58 18.10 -7.23 13.44
CA GLY A 58 17.02 -8.07 13.92
C GLY A 58 15.99 -8.40 12.83
N SER A 59 14.97 -9.17 13.22
CA SER A 59 13.82 -9.50 12.38
C SER A 59 12.75 -8.40 12.36
N PHE A 60 13.09 -7.19 12.80
CA PHE A 60 12.12 -6.11 12.99
C PHE A 60 11.51 -5.66 11.67
N THR A 61 10.21 -5.90 11.47
CA THR A 61 9.45 -5.44 10.31
C THR A 61 8.17 -4.68 10.68
N GLY A 62 7.83 -4.62 11.97
CA GLY A 62 6.69 -3.90 12.55
C GLY A 62 6.75 -2.37 12.48
N PHE A 63 7.17 -1.81 11.35
CA PHE A 63 7.19 -0.36 11.11
C PHE A 63 5.79 0.27 11.11
N ASP A 64 4.74 -0.52 11.02
CA ASP A 64 3.35 -0.12 11.27
C ASP A 64 3.11 0.19 12.76
N ARG A 65 3.84 -0.45 13.68
CA ARG A 65 3.75 -0.23 15.13
C ARG A 65 4.49 1.04 15.60
N LEU A 66 5.41 1.58 14.80
CA LEU A 66 6.23 2.77 15.14
C LEU A 66 5.57 4.14 14.84
N GLY A 67 4.24 4.18 14.69
CA GLY A 67 3.51 5.42 14.43
C GLY A 67 3.92 6.13 13.12
N SER A 68 3.88 7.47 13.12
CA SER A 68 4.31 8.30 11.99
C SER A 68 5.84 8.31 11.93
N PHE A 69 6.39 7.40 11.12
CA PHE A 69 7.82 7.29 10.90
C PHE A 69 8.18 7.67 9.46
N GLN A 70 9.31 8.36 9.25
CA GLN A 70 9.80 8.74 7.92
C GLN A 70 10.36 7.52 7.17
N ARG A 71 9.49 6.60 6.77
CA ARG A 71 9.84 5.32 6.10
C ARG A 71 10.66 5.53 4.82
N LEU A 72 10.40 6.61 4.09
CA LEU A 72 11.16 6.98 2.91
C LEU A 72 12.62 7.34 3.26
N THR A 73 12.82 8.15 4.30
CA THR A 73 14.15 8.53 4.78
C THR A 73 14.92 7.29 5.26
N LEU A 74 14.25 6.41 6.01
CA LEU A 74 14.84 5.16 6.46
C LEU A 74 15.23 4.22 5.32
N ALA A 75 14.34 3.98 4.36
CA ALA A 75 14.64 3.14 3.21
C ALA A 75 15.86 3.68 2.44
N ARG A 76 15.95 5.01 2.27
CA ARG A 76 17.11 5.67 1.64
C ARG A 76 18.39 5.49 2.43
N GLN A 77 18.32 5.52 3.76
CA GLN A 77 19.49 5.27 4.62
C GLN A 77 19.95 3.80 4.54
N ILE A 78 19.02 2.86 4.52
CA ILE A 78 19.33 1.42 4.53
C ILE A 78 19.81 0.93 3.16
N PHE A 79 19.09 1.27 2.09
CA PHE A 79 19.35 0.72 0.76
C PHE A 79 20.15 1.65 -0.17
N GLY A 80 20.35 2.89 0.26
CA GLY A 80 20.96 3.94 -0.55
C GLY A 80 19.95 4.63 -1.47
N ARG A 81 20.04 5.96 -1.53
CA ARG A 81 19.14 6.81 -2.33
C ARG A 81 19.16 6.47 -3.82
N ASP A 82 20.35 6.33 -4.39
CA ASP A 82 20.49 6.16 -5.85
C ASP A 82 20.09 4.76 -6.31
N ARG A 83 20.21 3.75 -5.44
CA ARG A 83 19.70 2.41 -5.72
C ARG A 83 18.17 2.42 -5.76
N LEU A 84 17.52 2.92 -4.71
CA LEU A 84 16.06 3.03 -4.69
C LEU A 84 15.50 3.84 -5.85
N ASN A 85 16.13 4.97 -6.19
CA ASN A 85 15.67 5.80 -7.29
C ASN A 85 15.74 5.06 -8.64
N ARG A 86 16.77 4.25 -8.88
CA ARG A 86 16.87 3.43 -10.10
C ARG A 86 15.78 2.38 -10.18
N GLU A 87 15.56 1.64 -9.10
CA GLU A 87 14.56 0.59 -8.99
C GLU A 87 13.13 1.15 -9.18
N ILE A 88 12.83 2.27 -8.51
CA ILE A 88 11.56 2.99 -8.68
C ILE A 88 11.40 3.54 -10.10
N ALA A 89 12.50 3.99 -10.74
CA ALA A 89 12.46 4.49 -12.11
C ALA A 89 12.11 3.41 -13.14
N GLN A 90 12.54 2.15 -12.93
CA GLN A 90 12.15 1.04 -13.80
C GLN A 90 10.64 0.79 -13.76
N VAL A 91 10.06 0.69 -12.56
CA VAL A 91 8.61 0.56 -12.37
C VAL A 91 7.88 1.75 -12.99
N ARG A 92 8.39 2.97 -12.79
CA ARG A 92 7.83 4.19 -13.34
C ARG A 92 7.80 4.18 -14.87
N ALA A 93 8.86 3.73 -15.53
CA ALA A 93 8.92 3.70 -16.99
C ALA A 93 7.80 2.84 -17.59
N VAL A 94 7.53 1.68 -17.00
CA VAL A 94 6.41 0.80 -17.41
C VAL A 94 5.05 1.46 -17.17
N LEU A 95 4.88 2.12 -16.02
CA LEU A 95 3.64 2.83 -15.71
C LEU A 95 3.41 4.01 -16.65
N ASP A 96 4.47 4.75 -17.00
CA ASP A 96 4.43 5.86 -17.94
C ASP A 96 4.03 5.40 -19.36
N GLU A 97 4.52 4.24 -19.82
CA GLU A 97 4.12 3.63 -21.08
C GLU A 97 2.60 3.33 -21.14
N TRP A 98 2.02 2.94 -20.01
CA TRP A 98 0.58 2.69 -19.89
C TRP A 98 -0.26 3.95 -19.62
N GLY A 99 0.36 5.13 -19.62
CA GLY A 99 -0.30 6.42 -19.40
C GLY A 99 -0.64 6.72 -17.94
N TYR A 100 -0.09 5.97 -16.97
CA TYR A 100 -0.21 6.33 -15.56
C TYR A 100 0.66 7.55 -15.26
N ARG A 101 0.10 8.54 -14.54
CA ARG A 101 0.84 9.69 -14.01
C ARG A 101 1.19 9.51 -12.53
N LEU A 102 1.59 8.30 -12.14
CA LEU A 102 1.95 7.99 -10.76
C LEU A 102 3.40 8.39 -10.47
N GLY A 103 3.60 9.26 -9.50
CA GLY A 103 4.91 9.72 -9.05
C GLY A 103 5.55 10.86 -9.89
N ARG A 104 4.79 11.53 -10.76
CA ARG A 104 5.23 12.74 -11.48
C ARG A 104 4.95 14.00 -10.64
N ASP A 105 5.61 15.11 -10.94
CA ASP A 105 5.27 16.46 -10.46
C ASP A 105 4.91 16.50 -8.96
N ASP A 106 5.89 16.18 -8.11
CA ASP A 106 5.78 16.10 -6.64
C ASP A 106 4.94 14.94 -6.05
N ASP A 107 4.40 14.03 -6.86
CA ASP A 107 3.74 12.83 -6.33
C ASP A 107 4.74 11.90 -5.64
N THR A 108 4.64 11.83 -4.32
CA THR A 108 5.49 10.98 -3.46
C THR A 108 4.88 9.62 -3.18
N LEU A 109 3.66 9.34 -3.66
CA LEU A 109 2.90 8.15 -3.30
C LEU A 109 3.52 6.87 -3.86
N LEU A 110 3.94 6.87 -5.13
CA LEU A 110 4.64 5.73 -5.73
C LEU A 110 5.97 5.44 -5.00
N PRO A 111 6.90 6.41 -4.83
CA PRO A 111 8.10 6.20 -4.03
C PRO A 111 7.83 5.71 -2.60
N MET A 112 6.79 6.23 -1.96
CA MET A 112 6.40 5.85 -0.60
C MET A 112 5.96 4.38 -0.52
N VAL A 113 5.09 3.95 -1.44
CA VAL A 113 4.62 2.55 -1.48
C VAL A 113 5.75 1.61 -1.84
N ALA A 114 6.57 1.94 -2.85
CA ALA A 114 7.72 1.13 -3.25
C ALA A 114 8.71 0.94 -2.10
N CYS A 115 9.09 2.02 -1.40
CA CYS A 115 9.99 1.93 -0.24
C CYS A 115 9.43 1.05 0.88
N ARG A 116 8.11 1.09 1.10
CA ARG A 116 7.48 0.23 2.10
C ARG A 116 7.51 -1.24 1.71
N LEU A 117 7.32 -1.55 0.42
CA LEU A 117 7.47 -2.91 -0.09
C LEU A 117 8.91 -3.41 0.04
N PHE A 118 9.90 -2.60 -0.33
CA PHE A 118 11.32 -2.96 -0.17
C PHE A 118 11.70 -3.22 1.29
N LEU A 119 11.20 -2.40 2.21
CA LEU A 119 11.40 -2.62 3.64
C LEU A 119 10.77 -3.94 4.10
N LEU A 120 9.56 -4.26 3.66
CA LEU A 120 8.88 -5.52 3.96
C LEU A 120 9.58 -6.73 3.33
N ASN A 121 10.11 -6.57 2.11
CA ASN A 121 10.83 -7.62 1.38
C ASN A 121 12.24 -7.88 1.91
N ARG A 122 12.81 -6.92 2.65
CA ARG A 122 14.23 -6.92 3.05
C ARG A 122 15.21 -6.81 1.89
N SER A 123 14.76 -6.23 0.79
CA SER A 123 15.57 -6.01 -0.39
C SER A 123 15.05 -4.81 -1.20
N PRO A 124 15.95 -3.98 -1.75
CA PRO A 124 15.57 -2.86 -2.60
C PRO A 124 15.31 -3.27 -4.06
N HIS A 125 15.48 -4.55 -4.40
CA HIS A 125 15.43 -4.98 -5.79
C HIS A 125 14.01 -5.32 -6.22
N VAL A 126 13.61 -4.78 -7.37
CA VAL A 126 12.26 -4.98 -7.93
C VAL A 126 12.04 -6.42 -8.39
N ASP A 127 13.10 -7.10 -8.82
CA ASP A 127 13.08 -8.50 -9.23
C ASP A 127 12.83 -9.49 -8.09
N GLU A 128 13.07 -9.07 -6.85
CA GLU A 128 12.78 -9.84 -5.65
C GLU A 128 11.37 -9.57 -5.09
N LEU A 129 10.56 -8.71 -5.72
CA LEU A 129 9.18 -8.45 -5.30
C LEU A 129 8.24 -9.56 -5.79
N THR A 130 8.06 -10.58 -4.96
CA THR A 130 7.27 -11.78 -5.29
C THR A 130 5.75 -11.59 -5.18
N THR A 131 4.98 -12.46 -5.84
CA THR A 131 3.51 -12.51 -5.73
C THR A 131 3.07 -12.68 -4.26
N GLU A 132 3.78 -13.50 -3.50
CA GLU A 132 3.51 -13.79 -2.09
C GLU A 132 3.61 -12.54 -1.23
N LEU A 133 4.56 -11.65 -1.51
CA LEU A 133 4.70 -10.37 -0.81
C LEU A 133 3.48 -9.49 -1.06
N PHE A 134 3.05 -9.33 -2.31
CA PHE A 134 1.87 -8.53 -2.65
C PHE A 134 0.59 -9.08 -1.99
N ASP A 135 0.44 -10.40 -1.97
CA ASP A 135 -0.71 -11.05 -1.34
C ASP A 135 -0.68 -10.92 0.18
N ARG A 136 0.49 -11.05 0.81
CA ARG A 136 0.66 -10.80 2.24
C ARG A 136 0.28 -9.36 2.59
N VAL A 137 0.76 -8.38 1.83
CA VAL A 137 0.44 -6.95 2.06
C VAL A 137 -1.05 -6.68 2.01
N ARG A 138 -1.78 -7.32 1.08
CA ARG A 138 -3.25 -7.20 0.98
C ARG A 138 -3.97 -7.90 2.11
N ARG A 139 -3.59 -9.14 2.42
CA ARG A 139 -4.21 -9.98 3.46
C ARG A 139 -4.11 -9.32 4.83
N ASP A 140 -2.90 -8.87 5.17
CA ASP A 140 -2.58 -8.34 6.49
C ASP A 140 -2.85 -6.82 6.59
N ARG A 141 -3.36 -6.20 5.51
CA ARG A 141 -3.66 -4.76 5.41
C ARG A 141 -2.49 -3.87 5.84
N LEU A 142 -1.27 -4.22 5.42
CA LEU A 142 -0.04 -3.53 5.80
C LEU A 142 0.10 -2.11 5.21
N LEU A 143 -0.85 -1.69 4.38
CA LEU A 143 -0.88 -0.40 3.71
C LEU A 143 -2.31 0.19 3.81
N PRO A 144 -2.44 1.52 3.96
CA PRO A 144 -3.74 2.20 3.93
C PRO A 144 -4.51 1.98 2.62
N GLY A 145 -5.84 2.07 2.67
CA GLY A 145 -6.71 1.92 1.49
C GLY A 145 -6.36 2.87 0.34
N THR A 146 -5.94 4.10 0.64
CA THR A 146 -5.49 5.09 -0.37
C THR A 146 -4.25 4.64 -1.15
N GLN A 147 -3.43 3.76 -0.58
CA GLN A 147 -2.22 3.21 -1.20
C GLN A 147 -2.49 1.91 -2.00
N MET A 148 -3.69 1.33 -1.90
CA MET A 148 -4.02 0.07 -2.58
C MET A 148 -4.05 0.17 -4.10
N ASN A 149 -4.49 1.31 -4.63
CA ASN A 149 -4.46 1.54 -6.07
C ASN A 149 -3.03 1.58 -6.61
N VAL A 150 -2.11 2.18 -5.84
CA VAL A 150 -0.69 2.25 -6.19
C VAL A 150 -0.02 0.88 -6.03
N LEU A 151 -0.35 0.13 -4.97
CA LEU A 151 0.11 -1.26 -4.81
C LEU A 151 -0.31 -2.12 -6.01
N HIS A 152 -1.56 -2.00 -6.45
CA HIS A 152 -2.07 -2.72 -7.61
C HIS A 152 -1.33 -2.32 -8.90
N ALA A 153 -1.15 -1.02 -9.15
CA ALA A 153 -0.39 -0.53 -10.30
C ALA A 153 1.07 -1.03 -10.27
N LEU A 154 1.70 -1.01 -9.09
CA LEU A 154 3.07 -1.48 -8.89
C LEU A 154 3.18 -2.98 -9.18
N GLN A 155 2.30 -3.84 -8.65
CA GLN A 155 2.34 -5.26 -8.98
C GLN A 155 2.16 -5.51 -10.48
N ARG A 156 1.26 -4.76 -11.15
CA ARG A 156 1.11 -4.89 -12.61
C ARG A 156 2.42 -4.56 -13.32
N ALA A 157 3.08 -3.47 -12.94
CA ALA A 157 4.35 -3.07 -13.54
C ALA A 157 5.45 -4.11 -13.28
N VAL A 158 5.58 -4.61 -12.06
CA VAL A 158 6.54 -5.67 -11.69
C VAL A 158 6.27 -6.98 -12.46
N SER A 159 4.99 -7.32 -12.65
CA SER A 159 4.59 -8.47 -13.46
C SER A 159 4.93 -8.28 -14.94
N ALA A 160 4.76 -7.08 -15.49
CA ALA A 160 5.18 -6.77 -16.86
C ALA A 160 6.71 -6.80 -17.05
N LEU A 161 7.47 -6.55 -15.99
CA LEU A 161 8.92 -6.77 -15.97
C LEU A 161 9.29 -8.27 -15.85
N GLY A 162 8.33 -9.16 -15.58
CA GLY A 162 8.51 -10.61 -15.52
C GLY A 162 8.87 -11.17 -14.15
N PHE A 163 8.75 -10.39 -13.07
CA PHE A 163 9.23 -10.78 -11.74
C PHE A 163 8.16 -11.35 -10.82
N CYS A 164 6.87 -11.14 -11.13
CA CYS A 164 5.77 -11.71 -10.37
C CYS A 164 4.53 -11.97 -11.23
N ASP A 165 3.55 -12.68 -10.66
CA ASP A 165 2.26 -12.82 -11.29
C ASP A 165 1.49 -11.48 -11.27
N PRO A 166 0.64 -11.23 -12.27
CA PRO A 166 -0.22 -10.05 -12.25
C PRO A 166 -1.14 -10.11 -11.02
N PRO A 167 -1.59 -8.95 -10.51
CA PRO A 167 -2.54 -8.93 -9.40
C PRO A 167 -3.74 -9.79 -9.77
N ARG A 168 -4.08 -10.74 -8.89
CA ARG A 168 -5.28 -11.57 -9.04
C ARG A 168 -6.43 -10.62 -9.26
N GLN A 169 -7.05 -10.69 -10.43
CA GLN A 169 -8.22 -9.89 -10.70
C GLN A 169 -9.25 -10.32 -9.65
N GLY A 170 -9.68 -9.38 -8.81
CA GLY A 170 -10.72 -9.68 -7.85
C GLY A 170 -11.87 -10.30 -8.63
N THR A 171 -12.17 -11.57 -8.35
CA THR A 171 -13.48 -12.16 -8.66
C THR A 171 -14.49 -11.36 -7.86
N GLY A 172 -14.88 -10.21 -8.40
CA GLY A 172 -15.52 -9.13 -7.66
C GLY A 172 -15.00 -7.77 -8.12
N CYS A 173 -15.71 -7.17 -9.07
CA CYS A 173 -15.47 -5.82 -9.59
C CYS A 173 -14.34 -5.70 -10.63
N HIS A 174 -14.34 -6.60 -11.61
CA HIS A 174 -14.39 -6.02 -12.95
C HIS A 174 -15.60 -5.11 -12.98
N SER A 175 -15.43 -3.90 -13.51
CA SER A 175 -16.44 -3.38 -14.41
C SER A 175 -16.59 -4.42 -15.53
N ALA A 176 -17.29 -5.53 -15.23
CA ALA A 176 -18.14 -6.13 -16.22
C ALA A 176 -18.85 -4.92 -16.81
N ARG A 177 -18.69 -4.68 -18.12
CA ARG A 177 -19.73 -3.96 -18.86
C ARG A 177 -21.02 -4.40 -18.21
N ALA A 178 -21.69 -3.46 -17.57
CA ALA A 178 -22.75 -3.81 -16.67
C ALA A 178 -23.89 -4.33 -17.56
N THR A 179 -23.84 -5.63 -17.78
CA THR A 179 -24.73 -6.50 -18.53
C THR A 179 -25.09 -7.56 -17.50
N GLY A 180 -26.26 -7.42 -16.95
CA GLY A 180 -26.82 -8.14 -15.82
C GLY A 180 -27.85 -7.23 -15.17
N GLY A 181 -29.07 -7.33 -15.64
CA GLY A 181 -30.34 -6.97 -15.03
C GLY A 181 -31.41 -7.77 -15.80
N ALA A 182 -32.66 -7.81 -15.32
CA ALA A 182 -33.76 -8.21 -16.22
C ALA A 182 -33.62 -7.37 -17.52
N PRO A 183 -33.78 -7.93 -18.73
CA PRO A 183 -33.55 -7.20 -19.99
C PRO A 183 -34.30 -5.86 -20.09
N GLU A 184 -35.34 -5.68 -19.28
CA GLU A 184 -36.11 -4.45 -19.13
C GLU A 184 -35.40 -3.39 -18.29
N TRP A 185 -34.71 -3.77 -17.22
CA TRP A 185 -33.88 -2.87 -16.41
C TRP A 185 -32.71 -2.30 -17.20
N GLU A 186 -32.02 -3.12 -18.01
CA GLU A 186 -30.95 -2.65 -18.89
C GLU A 186 -31.47 -1.64 -19.93
N ARG A 187 -32.59 -1.96 -20.59
CA ARG A 187 -33.26 -1.05 -21.54
C ARG A 187 -33.74 0.24 -20.87
N TRP A 188 -34.14 0.19 -19.60
CA TRP A 188 -34.50 1.38 -18.83
C TRP A 188 -33.27 2.23 -18.52
N VAL A 189 -32.19 1.63 -18.02
CA VAL A 189 -30.94 2.32 -17.71
C VAL A 189 -30.24 2.89 -18.96
N ASP A 190 -30.43 2.28 -20.13
CA ASP A 190 -29.91 2.80 -21.40
C ASP A 190 -30.73 3.95 -21.98
N ARG A 191 -32.02 4.04 -21.64
CA ARG A 191 -32.88 5.17 -22.04
C ARG A 191 -32.79 6.36 -21.08
N TRP A 192 -32.52 6.10 -19.80
CA TRP A 192 -32.41 7.13 -18.75
C TRP A 192 -31.43 8.30 -19.05
N PRO A 193 -30.28 8.11 -19.73
CA PRO A 193 -29.38 9.19 -20.09
C PRO A 193 -29.98 10.23 -21.05
N ALA A 194 -31.04 9.88 -21.79
CA ALA A 194 -31.78 10.78 -22.67
C ALA A 194 -32.84 11.61 -21.91
N THR A 195 -33.25 11.18 -20.72
CA THR A 195 -34.25 11.85 -19.88
C THR A 195 -33.65 12.69 -18.76
N SER A 196 -32.31 12.77 -18.68
CA SER A 196 -31.59 13.44 -17.59
C SER A 196 -30.83 14.69 -18.07
N PRO A 197 -31.02 15.87 -17.44
CA PRO A 197 -30.29 17.10 -17.78
C PRO A 197 -28.84 17.12 -17.26
N LEU A 198 -28.35 16.01 -16.69
CA LEU A 198 -27.01 15.92 -16.09
C LEU A 198 -25.88 15.96 -17.13
N THR A 199 -24.70 16.39 -16.72
CA THR A 199 -23.50 16.39 -17.56
C THR A 199 -23.07 14.96 -17.94
N PRO A 200 -22.42 14.74 -19.09
CA PRO A 200 -22.07 13.39 -19.58
C PRO A 200 -21.25 12.55 -18.59
N ARG A 201 -20.35 13.20 -17.84
CA ARG A 201 -19.52 12.54 -16.82
C ARG A 201 -20.34 12.03 -15.64
N THR A 202 -21.29 12.84 -15.15
CA THR A 202 -22.18 12.45 -14.06
C THR A 202 -23.16 11.37 -14.50
N ARG A 203 -23.68 11.44 -15.73
CA ARG A 203 -24.53 10.38 -16.32
C ARG A 203 -23.85 9.01 -16.35
N SER A 204 -22.56 8.97 -16.69
CA SER A 204 -21.79 7.72 -16.72
C SER A 204 -21.63 7.08 -15.34
N GLY A 205 -21.44 7.91 -14.30
CA GLY A 205 -21.38 7.47 -12.91
C GLY A 205 -22.73 6.94 -12.40
N VAL A 206 -23.81 7.68 -12.64
CA VAL A 206 -25.16 7.27 -12.20
C VAL A 206 -25.63 6.02 -12.94
N ARG A 207 -25.38 5.91 -14.25
CA ARG A 207 -25.65 4.69 -15.04
C ARG A 207 -24.99 3.46 -14.44
N SER A 208 -23.72 3.58 -14.05
CA SER A 208 -22.96 2.48 -13.44
C SER A 208 -23.52 2.07 -12.07
N ASN A 209 -24.07 3.01 -11.30
CA ASN A 209 -24.72 2.72 -10.02
C ASN A 209 -26.10 2.07 -10.21
N LEU A 210 -26.90 2.52 -11.17
CA LEU A 210 -28.21 1.94 -11.48
C LEU A 210 -28.13 0.47 -11.93
N LEU A 211 -27.09 0.09 -12.66
CA LEU A 211 -26.88 -1.30 -13.06
C LEU A 211 -26.43 -2.18 -11.87
N LYS A 212 -25.68 -1.61 -10.92
CA LYS A 212 -25.34 -2.31 -9.66
C LYS A 212 -26.60 -2.56 -8.82
N VAL A 213 -27.50 -1.58 -8.75
CA VAL A 213 -28.79 -1.71 -8.04
C VAL A 213 -29.67 -2.76 -8.72
N GLY A 214 -29.75 -2.77 -10.06
CA GLY A 214 -30.51 -3.78 -10.80
C GLY A 214 -30.03 -5.21 -10.53
N ARG A 215 -28.71 -5.44 -10.47
CA ARG A 215 -28.14 -6.75 -10.07
C ARG A 215 -28.47 -7.13 -8.63
N TRP A 216 -28.41 -6.17 -7.71
CA TRP A 216 -28.75 -6.41 -6.32
C TRP A 216 -30.23 -6.77 -6.15
N LEU A 217 -31.12 -6.07 -6.85
CA LEU A 217 -32.56 -6.35 -6.87
C LEU A 217 -32.84 -7.74 -7.46
N GLN A 218 -32.23 -8.09 -8.60
CA GLN A 218 -32.39 -9.42 -9.21
C GLN A 218 -31.93 -10.56 -8.30
N ALA A 219 -30.90 -10.34 -7.49
CA ALA A 219 -30.34 -11.36 -6.59
C ALA A 219 -31.09 -11.47 -5.24
N GLY A 220 -31.66 -10.37 -4.73
CA GLY A 220 -32.29 -10.32 -3.40
C GLY A 220 -33.81 -10.24 -3.40
N HIS A 221 -34.41 -9.64 -4.44
CA HIS A 221 -35.84 -9.33 -4.56
C HIS A 221 -36.30 -9.36 -6.03
N PRO A 222 -36.38 -10.54 -6.67
CA PRO A 222 -36.67 -10.67 -8.10
C PRO A 222 -38.03 -10.09 -8.51
N ASP A 223 -39.00 -10.05 -7.60
CA ASP A 223 -40.34 -9.48 -7.81
C ASP A 223 -40.34 -7.94 -7.93
N ALA A 224 -39.24 -7.26 -7.58
CA ALA A 224 -39.07 -5.81 -7.69
C ALA A 224 -38.03 -5.42 -8.76
N ALA A 225 -37.64 -6.36 -9.62
CA ALA A 225 -36.60 -6.17 -10.63
C ALA A 225 -37.11 -5.50 -11.92
N ASP A 226 -38.43 -5.33 -12.08
CA ASP A 226 -39.04 -4.57 -13.17
C ASP A 226 -39.21 -3.10 -12.76
N PRO A 227 -38.54 -2.12 -13.42
CA PRO A 227 -38.74 -0.70 -13.14
C PRO A 227 -40.05 -0.15 -13.74
N ALA A 228 -40.75 -0.91 -14.59
CA ALA A 228 -42.03 -0.54 -15.17
C ALA A 228 -43.24 -0.96 -14.31
N GLY A 229 -43.03 -1.88 -13.36
CA GLY A 229 -44.05 -2.47 -12.49
C GLY A 229 -44.46 -3.86 -12.93
#